data_AF-A0A1H3MRI9-F1
#
_entry.id   AF-A0A1H3MRI9-F1
#
_cell.length_a   1.000
_cell.length_b   1.000
_cell.length_c   1.000
_cell.angle_alpha   90.00
_cell.angle_beta   90.00
_cell.angle_gamma   90.00
#
_symmetry.space_group_name_H-M   'P 1'
#
loop_
_entity.id
_entity.type
_entity.pdbx_description
1 polymer ?
#
loop_
_entity_poly.entity_id
_entity_poly.type
_entity_poly.pdbx_seq_one_letter_code
_entity_poly.pdbx_strand_id
1 'polypeptide(L)'
;MGRYPAIVITKELDNCDYAIYSFGPSIEMCNEYPEMYERWRFKLLKDKLTVEEGYVLLDDIPKKHISLFYKCIIKIHKQIENDGGMKNLKDIDLPNDISFA
;
A
#
# COMPACT_ATOMS: atom_id res chain seq x y z
N MET A 1 12.29 24.71 -0.85
CA MET A 1 12.27 23.35 -0.29
C MET A 1 11.17 22.58 -1.00
N GLY A 2 11.54 21.66 -1.91
CA GLY A 2 10.56 20.95 -2.74
C GLY A 2 9.63 20.10 -1.87
N ARG A 3 8.33 20.28 -2.01
CA ARG A 3 7.35 19.37 -1.39
C ARG A 3 7.55 18.00 -2.02
N TYR A 4 7.80 16.98 -1.20
CA TYR A 4 7.70 15.62 -1.68
C TYR A 4 6.29 15.40 -2.23
N PRO A 5 6.13 14.75 -3.39
CA PRO A 5 4.81 14.48 -3.94
C PRO A 5 3.95 13.71 -2.94
N ALA A 6 2.64 13.93 -3.00
CA ALA A 6 1.70 13.17 -2.20
C ALA A 6 1.87 11.68 -2.50
N ILE A 7 1.93 10.88 -1.44
CA ILE A 7 2.02 9.43 -1.56
C ILE A 7 0.62 8.89 -1.77
N VAL A 8 0.48 7.99 -2.73
CA VAL A 8 -0.76 7.31 -3.09
C VAL A 8 -0.50 5.81 -3.07
N ILE A 9 -1.39 5.08 -2.39
CA ILE A 9 -1.48 3.63 -2.42
C ILE A 9 -2.59 3.27 -3.40
N THR A 10 -2.32 2.42 -4.38
CA THR A 10 -3.27 2.03 -5.43
C THR A 10 -3.37 0.51 -5.48
N LYS A 11 -4.59 -0.03 -5.47
CA LYS A 11 -4.88 -1.46 -5.57
C LYS A 11 -4.68 -1.90 -7.02
N GLU A 12 -3.77 -2.84 -7.25
CA GLU A 12 -3.49 -3.38 -8.58
C GLU A 12 -4.25 -4.67 -8.84
N LEU A 13 -4.46 -5.46 -7.79
CA LEU A 13 -5.12 -6.75 -7.86
C LEU A 13 -5.83 -7.03 -6.55
N ASP A 14 -7.00 -7.65 -6.63
CA ASP A 14 -7.77 -8.09 -5.48
C ASP A 14 -8.44 -9.43 -5.80
N ASN A 15 -8.22 -10.44 -4.95
CA ASN A 15 -8.87 -11.73 -5.04
C ASN A 15 -9.19 -12.29 -3.65
N CYS A 16 -9.70 -13.53 -3.60
CA CYS A 16 -10.14 -14.15 -2.34
C CYS A 16 -9.00 -14.43 -1.35
N ASP A 17 -7.76 -14.58 -1.84
CA ASP A 17 -6.62 -14.96 -1.03
C ASP A 17 -5.74 -13.77 -0.64
N TYR A 18 -5.59 -12.81 -1.56
CA TYR A 18 -4.72 -11.66 -1.36
C TYR A 18 -5.11 -10.44 -2.21
N ALA A 19 -4.58 -9.29 -1.81
CA ALA A 19 -4.57 -8.08 -2.62
C ALA A 19 -3.13 -7.62 -2.88
N ILE A 20 -2.88 -6.98 -4.01
CA ILE A 20 -1.62 -6.31 -4.33
C ILE A 20 -1.88 -4.82 -4.42
N TYR A 21 -1.01 -4.06 -3.76
CA TYR A 21 -1.00 -2.61 -3.78
C TYR A 21 0.34 -2.11 -4.28
N SER A 22 0.34 -1.05 -5.10
CA SER A 22 1.51 -0.20 -5.27
C SER A 22 1.42 1.04 -4.40
N PHE A 23 2.56 1.56 -3.98
CA PHE A 23 2.68 2.79 -3.20
C PHE A 23 3.85 3.63 -3.67
N GLY A 24 3.70 4.94 -3.56
CA GLY A 24 4.70 5.92 -3.96
C GLY A 24 4.02 7.21 -4.42
N PRO A 25 4.75 8.12 -5.07
CA PRO A 25 4.16 9.25 -5.80
C PRO A 25 3.10 8.78 -6.79
N SER A 26 2.16 9.65 -7.19
CA SER A 26 1.14 9.29 -8.17
C SER A 26 1.76 8.76 -9.47
N ILE A 27 1.01 7.93 -10.20
CA ILE A 27 1.45 7.36 -11.49
C ILE A 27 1.83 8.50 -12.45
N GLU A 28 1.04 9.57 -12.48
CA GLU A 28 1.31 10.79 -13.25
C GLU A 28 2.69 11.37 -12.93
N MET A 29 3.00 11.56 -11.64
CA MET A 29 4.31 12.08 -11.21
C MET A 29 5.47 11.15 -11.60
N CYS A 30 5.26 9.83 -11.53
CA CYS A 30 6.28 8.86 -11.94
C CYS A 30 6.49 8.86 -13.45
N ASN A 31 5.43 9.10 -14.23
CA ASN A 31 5.52 9.23 -15.68
C ASN A 31 6.19 10.55 -16.10
N GLU A 32 5.93 11.65 -15.39
CA GLU A 32 6.54 12.95 -15.64
C GLU A 32 8.03 13.00 -15.24
N TYR A 33 8.39 12.32 -14.13
CA TYR A 33 9.74 12.33 -13.58
C TYR A 33 10.25 10.91 -13.24
N PRO A 34 10.42 10.03 -14.26
CA PRO A 34 10.75 8.62 -14.05
C PRO A 34 12.14 8.39 -13.44
N GLU A 35 13.07 9.34 -13.59
CA GLU A 35 14.40 9.26 -12.94
C GLU A 35 14.39 9.67 -11.46
N MET A 36 13.31 10.32 -10.99
CA MET A 36 13.19 10.82 -9.62
C MET A 36 12.25 9.99 -8.76
N TYR A 37 11.21 9.42 -9.36
CA TYR A 37 10.12 8.76 -8.65
C TYR A 37 9.93 7.34 -9.12
N GLU A 38 9.77 6.47 -8.13
CA GLU A 38 9.52 5.05 -8.30
C GLU A 38 8.35 4.65 -7.41
N ARG A 39 7.62 3.62 -7.82
CA ARG A 39 6.57 2.99 -7.03
C ARG A 39 7.00 1.57 -6.70
N TRP A 40 6.65 1.12 -5.51
CA TRP A 40 6.92 -0.24 -5.05
C TRP A 40 5.61 -0.94 -4.72
N ARG A 41 5.63 -2.26 -4.72
CA ARG A 41 4.46 -3.11 -4.48
C ARG A 41 4.61 -3.89 -3.21
N PHE A 42 3.47 -4.13 -2.58
CA PHE A 42 3.35 -5.10 -1.51
C PHE A 42 2.05 -5.88 -1.64
N LYS A 43 2.06 -7.05 -1.04
CA LYS A 43 0.98 -8.01 -1.00
C LYS A 43 0.36 -8.01 0.40
N LEU A 44 -0.96 -7.92 0.45
CA LEU A 44 -1.76 -8.16 1.64
C LEU A 44 -2.36 -9.57 1.56
N LEU A 45 -2.01 -10.44 2.51
CA LEU A 45 -2.55 -11.79 2.66
C LEU A 45 -3.83 -11.76 3.51
N LYS A 46 -4.95 -12.21 2.96
CA LYS A 46 -6.27 -12.14 3.63
C LYS A 46 -6.51 -13.25 4.65
N ASP A 47 -5.64 -14.26 4.71
CA ASP A 47 -5.68 -15.33 5.70
C ASP A 47 -4.90 -14.99 6.99
N LYS A 48 -4.13 -13.91 7.01
CA LYS A 48 -3.33 -13.47 8.15
C LYS A 48 -4.02 -12.34 8.90
N LEU A 49 -4.03 -12.44 10.22
CA LEU A 49 -4.69 -11.47 11.10
C LEU A 49 -3.72 -10.40 11.63
N THR A 50 -2.42 -10.67 11.60
CA THR A 50 -1.40 -9.77 12.13
C THR A 50 -0.78 -8.92 11.03
N VAL A 51 -0.31 -7.72 11.40
CA VAL A 51 0.39 -6.81 10.48
C VAL A 51 1.71 -7.39 9.98
N GLU A 52 2.44 -8.10 10.85
CA GLU A 52 3.77 -8.64 10.53
C GLU A 52 3.69 -9.79 9.52
N GLU A 53 2.66 -10.63 9.61
CA GLU A 53 2.49 -11.78 8.72
C GLU A 53 1.68 -11.42 7.46
N GLY A 54 0.77 -10.46 7.57
CA GLY A 54 -0.19 -10.13 6.52
C GLY A 54 0.37 -9.28 5.38
N TYR A 55 1.48 -8.59 5.57
CA TYR A 55 2.00 -7.64 4.58
C TYR A 55 3.40 -8.03 4.11
N VAL A 56 3.53 -8.32 2.81
CA VAL A 56 4.78 -8.78 2.19
C VAL A 56 5.22 -7.78 1.13
N LEU A 57 6.37 -7.16 1.30
CA LEU A 57 6.97 -6.33 0.26
C LEU A 57 7.40 -7.20 -0.93
N LEU A 58 7.04 -6.80 -2.15
CA LEU A 58 7.33 -7.56 -3.37
C LEU A 58 8.54 -7.04 -4.14
N ASP A 59 8.86 -5.77 -3.98
CA ASP A 59 9.95 -5.10 -4.71
C ASP A 59 11.11 -4.74 -3.78
N ASP A 60 12.32 -4.65 -4.34
CA ASP A 60 13.52 -4.21 -3.60
C ASP A 60 13.47 -2.70 -3.35
N ILE A 61 13.06 -2.31 -2.14
CA ILE A 61 13.01 -0.90 -1.74
C ILE A 61 14.35 -0.43 -1.16
N PRO A 62 14.86 0.76 -1.55
CA PRO A 62 16.01 1.35 -0.88
C PRO A 62 15.73 1.56 0.61
N LYS A 63 16.71 1.26 1.48
CA LYS A 63 16.56 1.38 2.95
C LYS A 63 16.04 2.75 3.41
N LYS A 64 16.37 3.84 2.72
CA LYS A 64 15.86 5.19 3.00
C LYS A 64 14.33 5.31 2.87
N HIS A 65 13.69 4.44 2.08
CA HIS A 65 12.25 4.45 1.82
C HIS A 65 11.49 3.34 2.55
N ILE A 66 12.16 2.44 3.31
CA ILE A 66 11.46 1.35 4.03
C ILE A 66 10.43 1.87 5.04
N SER A 67 10.66 3.05 5.63
CA SER A 67 9.69 3.68 6.53
C SER A 67 8.37 4.04 5.84
N LEU A 68 8.40 4.27 4.52
CA LEU A 68 7.21 4.54 3.73
C LEU A 68 6.33 3.30 3.61
N PHE A 69 6.94 2.12 3.44
CA PHE A 69 6.23 0.85 3.40
C PHE A 69 5.43 0.63 4.69
N TYR A 70 6.07 0.76 5.86
CA TYR A 70 5.37 0.62 7.15
C TYR A 70 4.23 1.63 7.32
N LYS A 71 4.38 2.87 6.86
CA LYS A 71 3.29 3.86 6.87
C LYS A 71 2.11 3.44 5.99
N CYS A 72 2.37 2.85 4.83
CA CYS A 72 1.34 2.34 3.93
C CYS A 72 0.56 1.20 4.55
N ILE A 73 1.27 0.23 5.13
CA ILE A 73 0.67 -0.91 5.84
C ILE A 73 -0.25 -0.42 6.97
N ILE A 74 0.25 0.47 7.84
CA ILE A 74 -0.55 0.99 8.97
C ILE A 74 -1.81 1.69 8.47
N LYS A 75 -1.72 2.42 7.35
CA LYS A 75 -2.87 3.14 6.80
C LYS A 75 -3.94 2.19 6.25
N ILE A 76 -3.55 1.17 5.48
CA ILE A 76 -4.47 0.12 5.03
C ILE A 76 -5.08 -0.61 6.22
N HIS A 77 -4.25 -1.03 7.17
CA HIS A 77 -4.71 -1.80 8.31
C HIS A 77 -5.75 -1.03 9.14
N LYS A 78 -5.55 0.27 9.36
CA LYS A 78 -6.56 1.11 10.02
C LYS A 78 -7.87 1.19 9.24
N GLN A 79 -7.80 1.20 7.91
CA GLN A 79 -9.00 1.23 7.08
C GLN A 79 -9.77 -0.10 7.17
N ILE A 80 -9.07 -1.22 7.08
CA ILE A 80 -9.63 -2.57 7.31
C ILE A 80 -10.29 -2.65 8.69
N GLU A 81 -9.63 -2.14 9.73
CA GLU A 81 -10.19 -2.12 11.08
C GLU A 81 -11.49 -1.30 11.18
N ASN A 82 -11.59 -0.18 10.46
CA ASN A 82 -12.81 0.61 10.39
C ASN A 82 -13.94 -0.07 9.59
N ASP A 83 -13.59 -0.84 8.56
CA ASP A 83 -14.55 -1.44 7.62
C ASP A 83 -15.06 -2.82 8.06
N GLY A 84 -14.67 -3.30 9.25
CA GLY A 84 -15.16 -4.55 9.81
C GLY A 84 -14.11 -5.40 10.53
N GLY A 85 -12.85 -4.97 10.54
CA GLY A 85 -11.77 -5.68 11.22
C GLY A 85 -11.10 -6.75 10.36
N MET A 86 -9.86 -7.10 10.70
CA MET A 86 -9.08 -8.14 9.99
C MET A 86 -9.78 -9.51 9.96
N LYS A 87 -10.69 -9.80 10.91
CA LYS A 87 -11.47 -11.05 10.93
C LYS A 87 -12.43 -11.18 9.74
N ASN A 88 -12.91 -10.05 9.23
CA ASN A 88 -13.84 -9.99 8.10
C ASN A 88 -13.14 -9.55 6.80
N LEU A 89 -11.80 -9.57 6.75
CA LEU A 89 -11.01 -9.06 5.62
C LEU A 89 -11.36 -9.69 4.26
N LYS A 90 -11.90 -10.90 4.25
CA LYS A 90 -12.33 -11.56 3.01
C LYS A 90 -13.65 -11.01 2.46
N ASP A 91 -14.45 -10.38 3.32
CA ASP A 91 -15.80 -9.91 3.03
C ASP A 91 -15.88 -8.38 2.90
N ILE A 92 -14.79 -7.66 3.18
CA ILE A 92 -14.71 -6.20 2.99
C ILE A 92 -14.24 -5.87 1.58
N ASP A 93 -14.80 -4.81 1.01
CA ASP A 93 -14.29 -4.22 -0.21
C ASP A 93 -13.09 -3.32 0.11
N LEU A 94 -11.91 -3.77 -0.32
CA LEU A 94 -10.68 -3.07 -0.08
C LEU A 94 -10.60 -1.80 -0.94
N PRO A 95 -10.16 -0.65 -0.41
CA PRO A 95 -10.13 0.61 -1.17
C PRO A 95 -9.19 0.51 -2.38
N ASN A 96 -9.63 1.10 -3.50
CA ASN A 96 -8.83 1.16 -4.74
C ASN A 96 -7.69 2.17 -4.63
N ASP A 97 -7.91 3.33 -4.02
CA ASP A 97 -6.90 4.38 -3.87
C ASP A 97 -6.93 4.97 -2.46
N ILE A 98 -5.76 5.13 -1.85
CA ILE A 98 -5.58 5.76 -0.54
C ILE A 98 -4.47 6.80 -0.65
N SER A 99 -4.82 8.07 -0.46
CA SER A 99 -3.86 9.17 -0.46
C SER A 99 -3.44 9.56 0.96
N PHE A 100 -2.18 9.92 1.15
CA PHE A 100 -1.69 10.59 2.35
C PHE A 100 -1.93 12.10 2.22
N ALA A 101 -3.18 12.51 2.51
CA ALA A 101 -3.53 13.91 2.74
C ALA A 101 -2.82 14.48 3.98
#